data_AF-A0A2T3KIN0-F1
#
_entry.id   AF-A0A2T3KIN0-F1
#
_cell.length_a   1.000
_cell.length_b   1.000
_cell.length_c   1.000
_cell.angle_alpha   90.00
_cell.angle_beta   90.00
_cell.angle_gamma   90.00
#
_symmetry.space_group_name_H-M   'P 1'
#
loop_
_entity.id
_entity.type
_entity.pdbx_description
1 polymer ?
#
loop_
_entity_poly.entity_id
_entity_poly.type
_entity_poly.pdbx_seq_one_letter_code
_entity_poly.pdbx_strand_id
1 'polypeptide(L)'
;MVSDDAGVAVSILHTGKDYDDDFSEKGINYDFPSTKRNGSHDQNEIQALKNCYDAKIPLFVISKSANKKLRNVHIGLIEIFDNQQKKTYIKFVSLKELDISELGLVTEIQAEYKNKFDIAVGDSLTTTSAKRQQRILAAANNKPKKVLRYVEDYTRNPDIVAEALYRAKGNCEACHQPAPFMKKSNGEPYLEVHHIKPLSQGGQDSLDNVQAICPNCHRKMHFG
;
A
#
# COMPACT_ATOMS: atom_id res chain seq x y z
N MET A 1 12.96 -25.76 -7.72
CA MET A 1 13.46 -24.46 -8.21
C MET A 1 12.48 -23.99 -9.28
N VAL A 2 11.58 -23.09 -8.91
CA VAL A 2 10.69 -22.37 -9.84
C VAL A 2 10.91 -20.90 -9.48
N SER A 3 11.22 -20.09 -10.50
CA SER A 3 11.69 -18.71 -10.38
C SER A 3 10.70 -17.80 -9.67
N ASP A 4 11.18 -17.01 -8.71
CA ASP A 4 10.47 -15.92 -8.02
C ASP A 4 10.06 -14.76 -8.96
N ASP A 5 10.32 -14.86 -10.27
CA ASP A 5 10.01 -13.83 -11.28
C ASP A 5 8.57 -13.88 -11.83
N ALA A 6 7.76 -14.88 -11.45
CA ALA A 6 6.36 -14.90 -11.84
C ALA A 6 5.58 -13.85 -11.03
N GLY A 7 4.92 -12.91 -11.72
CA GLY A 7 4.09 -11.88 -11.10
C GLY A 7 2.90 -12.45 -10.30
N VAL A 8 2.08 -11.57 -9.73
CA VAL A 8 0.84 -11.96 -9.05
C VAL A 8 -0.33 -11.82 -10.03
N ALA A 9 -1.23 -12.80 -10.07
CA ALA A 9 -2.45 -12.70 -10.86
C ALA A 9 -3.36 -11.59 -10.30
N VAL A 10 -3.69 -10.60 -11.15
CA VAL A 10 -4.59 -9.48 -10.80
C VAL A 10 -5.99 -9.67 -11.37
N SER A 11 -6.14 -10.51 -12.39
CA SER A 11 -7.42 -10.80 -13.01
C SER A 11 -7.42 -12.15 -13.72
N ILE A 12 -8.59 -12.77 -13.84
CA ILE A 12 -8.83 -13.90 -14.72
C ILE A 12 -10.02 -13.64 -15.63
N LEU A 13 -10.03 -14.32 -16.78
CA LEU A 13 -11.15 -14.33 -17.70
C LEU A 13 -11.80 -15.71 -17.70
N HIS A 14 -13.03 -15.79 -17.23
CA HIS A 14 -13.88 -16.96 -17.37
C HIS A 14 -14.69 -16.85 -18.68
N THR A 15 -14.44 -17.75 -19.63
CA THR A 15 -15.03 -17.62 -20.98
C THR A 15 -16.42 -18.25 -21.11
N GLY A 16 -16.91 -18.95 -20.07
CA GLY A 16 -18.22 -19.59 -20.03
C GLY A 16 -18.40 -20.68 -21.09
N LYS A 17 -17.32 -21.40 -21.43
CA LYS A 17 -17.32 -22.41 -22.50
C LYS A 17 -17.14 -23.85 -22.01
N ASP A 18 -16.74 -24.04 -20.76
CA ASP A 18 -16.26 -25.34 -20.31
C ASP A 18 -17.34 -26.13 -19.56
N TYR A 19 -18.03 -25.59 -18.54
CA TYR A 19 -19.25 -26.21 -17.95
C TYR A 19 -20.22 -25.16 -17.37
N ASP A 20 -21.54 -25.39 -17.46
CA ASP A 20 -22.59 -24.51 -16.93
C ASP A 20 -22.58 -24.42 -15.39
N ASP A 21 -22.00 -25.42 -14.71
CA ASP A 21 -21.95 -25.54 -13.24
C ASP A 21 -20.75 -24.80 -12.59
N ASP A 22 -19.85 -24.22 -13.40
CA ASP A 22 -18.63 -23.58 -12.91
C ASP A 22 -18.85 -22.12 -12.47
N PHE A 23 -20.06 -21.58 -12.63
CA PHE A 23 -20.40 -20.21 -12.26
C PHE A 23 -21.61 -20.17 -11.35
N SER A 24 -21.40 -19.80 -10.09
CA SER A 24 -22.46 -19.58 -9.10
C SER A 24 -22.51 -18.11 -8.68
N GLU A 25 -23.60 -17.69 -8.04
CA GLU A 25 -23.68 -16.36 -7.40
C GLU A 25 -22.60 -16.16 -6.31
N LYS A 26 -22.01 -17.23 -5.80
CA LYS A 26 -21.04 -17.21 -4.68
C LYS A 26 -19.59 -17.31 -5.12
N GLY A 27 -19.31 -17.66 -6.38
CA GLY A 27 -17.95 -17.91 -6.85
C GLY A 27 -17.91 -18.83 -8.06
N ILE A 28 -16.68 -19.12 -8.50
CA ILE A 28 -16.41 -19.94 -9.68
C ILE A 28 -15.40 -21.04 -9.41
N ASN A 29 -15.56 -22.14 -10.13
CA ASN A 29 -14.46 -23.08 -10.35
C ASN A 29 -13.71 -22.63 -11.61
N TYR A 30 -12.41 -22.41 -11.46
CA TYR A 30 -11.53 -22.01 -12.56
C TYR A 30 -10.56 -23.15 -12.88
N ASP A 31 -10.67 -23.69 -14.08
CA ASP A 31 -9.72 -24.64 -14.63
C ASP A 31 -8.41 -23.95 -14.99
N PHE A 32 -7.29 -24.58 -14.63
CA PHE A 32 -5.98 -24.06 -15.01
C PHE A 32 -5.84 -24.03 -16.52
N PRO A 33 -5.21 -22.98 -17.08
CA PRO A 33 -4.99 -22.89 -18.51
C PRO A 33 -4.18 -24.10 -18.99
N SER A 34 -4.69 -24.75 -20.03
CA SER A 34 -4.03 -25.86 -20.73
C SER A 34 -4.14 -25.58 -22.22
N THR A 35 -3.40 -24.57 -22.68
CA THR A 35 -3.41 -24.12 -24.06
C THR A 35 -2.32 -24.83 -24.86
N LYS A 36 -2.58 -25.13 -26.14
CA LYS A 36 -1.54 -25.63 -27.08
C LYS A 36 -0.60 -24.52 -27.58
N ARG A 37 -0.39 -23.47 -26.79
CA ARG A 37 0.47 -22.33 -27.15
C ARG A 37 1.93 -22.70 -26.85
N ASN A 38 2.87 -22.25 -27.67
CA ASN A 38 4.29 -22.50 -27.44
C ASN A 38 4.80 -21.69 -26.23
N GLY A 39 5.56 -22.32 -25.33
CA GLY A 39 6.27 -21.66 -24.23
C GLY A 39 5.77 -21.99 -22.81
N SER A 40 6.35 -21.36 -21.79
CA SER A 40 6.00 -21.54 -20.37
C SER A 40 4.83 -20.65 -19.89
N HIS A 41 4.01 -20.14 -20.81
CA HIS A 41 2.93 -19.18 -20.49
C HIS A 41 1.91 -19.73 -19.51
N ASP A 42 1.36 -20.93 -19.77
CA ASP A 42 0.40 -21.56 -18.87
C ASP A 42 1.03 -21.78 -17.48
N GLN A 43 2.30 -22.19 -17.43
CA GLN A 43 3.03 -22.37 -16.16
C GLN A 43 3.20 -21.04 -15.40
N ASN A 44 3.49 -19.95 -16.11
CA ASN A 44 3.60 -18.62 -15.52
C ASN A 44 2.25 -18.10 -15.01
N GLU A 45 1.16 -18.34 -15.74
CA GLU A 45 -0.20 -17.98 -15.32
C GLU A 45 -0.64 -18.77 -14.08
N ILE A 46 -0.41 -20.09 -14.07
CA ILE A 46 -0.68 -20.95 -12.91
C ILE A 46 0.17 -20.52 -11.71
N GLN A 47 1.45 -20.21 -11.91
CA GLN A 47 2.33 -19.73 -10.85
C GLN A 47 1.88 -18.35 -10.32
N ALA A 48 1.42 -17.45 -11.19
CA ALA A 48 0.89 -16.16 -10.78
C ALA A 48 -0.43 -16.28 -9.99
N LEU A 49 -1.28 -17.24 -10.35
CA LEU A 49 -2.47 -17.59 -9.57
C LEU A 49 -2.11 -18.20 -8.22
N LYS A 50 -1.09 -19.06 -8.18
CA LYS A 50 -0.57 -19.60 -6.92
C LYS A 50 -0.01 -18.49 -6.02
N ASN A 51 0.74 -17.54 -6.57
CA ASN A 51 1.26 -16.39 -5.83
C ASN A 51 0.13 -15.51 -5.28
N CYS A 52 -0.93 -15.29 -6.07
CA CYS A 52 -2.14 -14.59 -5.66
C CYS A 52 -2.85 -15.29 -4.49
N TYR A 53 -3.00 -16.62 -4.57
CA TYR A 53 -3.55 -17.47 -3.51
C TYR A 53 -2.71 -17.41 -2.23
N ASP A 54 -1.40 -17.65 -2.33
CA ASP A 54 -0.48 -17.68 -1.18
C ASP A 54 -0.44 -16.31 -0.47
N ALA A 55 -0.51 -15.21 -1.24
CA ALA A 55 -0.55 -13.85 -0.72
C ALA A 55 -1.94 -13.42 -0.22
N LYS A 56 -2.98 -14.23 -0.45
CA LYS A 56 -4.39 -13.92 -0.16
C LYS A 56 -4.83 -12.57 -0.76
N ILE A 57 -4.37 -12.30 -1.97
CA ILE A 57 -4.70 -11.05 -2.68
C ILE A 57 -5.99 -11.27 -3.47
N PRO A 58 -7.00 -10.39 -3.35
CA PRO A 58 -8.17 -10.44 -4.20
C PRO A 58 -7.82 -10.17 -5.68
N LEU A 59 -8.51 -10.83 -6.59
CA LEU A 59 -8.35 -10.63 -8.03
C LEU A 59 -9.69 -10.30 -8.71
N PHE A 60 -9.64 -9.71 -9.90
CA PHE A 60 -10.82 -9.49 -10.71
C PHE A 60 -11.21 -10.76 -11.48
N VAL A 61 -12.44 -11.24 -11.28
CA VAL A 61 -13.02 -12.31 -12.08
C VAL A 61 -13.90 -11.72 -13.15
N ILE A 62 -13.46 -11.80 -14.39
CA ILE A 62 -14.13 -11.23 -15.55
C ILE A 62 -14.89 -12.35 -16.27
N SER A 63 -16.18 -12.16 -16.52
CA SER A 63 -16.99 -13.07 -17.33
C SER A 63 -17.78 -12.33 -18.42
N LYS A 64 -18.30 -13.09 -19.39
CA LYS A 64 -19.13 -12.52 -20.46
C LYS A 64 -20.44 -12.01 -19.87
N SER A 65 -20.84 -10.81 -20.30
CA SER A 65 -22.18 -10.26 -20.02
C SER A 65 -23.15 -10.63 -21.14
N ALA A 66 -24.45 -10.64 -20.84
CA ALA A 66 -25.51 -10.77 -21.84
C ALA A 66 -25.39 -9.68 -22.92
N ASN A 67 -24.91 -8.49 -22.53
CA ASN A 67 -24.52 -7.45 -23.48
C ASN A 67 -23.10 -7.72 -24.00
N LYS A 68 -22.98 -8.04 -25.29
CA LYS A 68 -21.69 -8.33 -25.95
C LYS A 68 -20.65 -7.20 -25.85
N LYS A 69 -21.09 -5.94 -25.64
CA LYS A 69 -20.22 -4.77 -25.46
C LYS A 69 -19.70 -4.62 -24.02
N LEU A 70 -20.28 -5.32 -23.05
CA LEU A 70 -19.93 -5.23 -21.64
C LEU A 70 -19.28 -6.53 -21.13
N ARG A 71 -18.73 -6.47 -19.92
CA ARG A 71 -18.22 -7.62 -19.16
C ARG A 71 -18.76 -7.55 -17.75
N ASN A 72 -19.05 -8.71 -17.17
CA ASN A 72 -19.34 -8.80 -15.75
C ASN A 72 -17.99 -8.90 -15.03
N VAL A 73 -17.80 -8.10 -13.99
CA VAL A 73 -16.56 -8.07 -13.20
C VAL A 73 -16.94 -8.28 -11.73
N HIS A 74 -16.38 -9.32 -11.14
CA HIS A 74 -16.49 -9.60 -9.71
C HIS A 74 -15.12 -9.46 -9.07
N ILE A 75 -15.08 -9.21 -7.77
CA ILE A 75 -13.85 -9.39 -7.00
C ILE A 75 -13.91 -10.78 -6.39
N GLY A 76 -12.85 -11.55 -6.56
CA GLY A 76 -12.75 -12.92 -6.09
C GLY A 76 -11.55 -13.10 -5.18
N LEU A 77 -11.68 -13.99 -4.21
CA LEU A 77 -10.56 -14.49 -3.41
C LEU A 77 -10.40 -15.98 -3.69
N ILE A 78 -9.18 -16.42 -3.96
CA ILE A 78 -8.89 -17.83 -4.14
C ILE A 78 -8.97 -18.52 -2.77
N GLU A 79 -9.93 -19.43 -2.59
CA GLU A 79 -10.08 -20.20 -1.34
C GLU A 79 -9.42 -21.59 -1.43
N ILE A 80 -9.43 -22.20 -2.61
CA ILE A 80 -8.88 -23.55 -2.83
C ILE A 80 -8.01 -23.53 -4.07
N PHE A 81 -6.79 -24.06 -3.97
CA PHE A 81 -5.88 -24.24 -5.09
C PHE A 81 -5.47 -25.72 -5.22
N ASP A 82 -6.06 -26.44 -6.16
CA ASP A 82 -5.86 -27.89 -6.35
C ASP A 82 -4.97 -28.17 -7.58
N ASN A 83 -3.71 -28.49 -7.31
CA ASN A 83 -2.75 -28.87 -8.35
C ASN A 83 -3.01 -30.25 -8.96
N GLN A 84 -3.68 -31.17 -8.24
CA GLN A 84 -3.96 -32.52 -8.73
C GLN A 84 -5.11 -32.48 -9.73
N GLN A 85 -6.19 -31.79 -9.39
CA GLN A 85 -7.34 -31.60 -10.27
C GLN A 85 -7.13 -30.49 -11.31
N LYS A 86 -6.06 -29.69 -11.16
CA LYS A 86 -5.74 -28.53 -11.99
C LYS A 86 -6.87 -27.49 -11.99
N LYS A 87 -7.43 -27.23 -10.82
CA LYS A 87 -8.53 -26.28 -10.64
C LYS A 87 -8.30 -25.40 -9.42
N THR A 88 -8.98 -24.27 -9.39
CA THR A 88 -9.07 -23.42 -8.21
C THR A 88 -10.50 -22.95 -8.00
N TYR A 89 -10.93 -22.90 -6.73
CA TYR A 89 -12.20 -22.29 -6.36
C TYR A 89 -11.96 -20.84 -5.95
N ILE A 90 -12.69 -19.94 -6.59
CA ILE A 90 -12.59 -18.49 -6.41
C ILE A 90 -13.94 -18.01 -5.91
N LYS A 91 -14.00 -17.68 -4.62
CA LYS A 91 -15.20 -17.15 -4.00
C LYS A 91 -15.36 -15.68 -4.35
N PHE A 92 -16.55 -15.29 -4.78
CA PHE A 92 -16.90 -13.89 -4.94
C PHE A 92 -17.04 -13.23 -3.59
N VAL A 93 -16.42 -12.07 -3.48
CA VAL A 93 -16.41 -11.26 -2.27
C VAL A 93 -16.88 -9.86 -2.63
N SER A 94 -17.75 -9.29 -1.81
CA SER A 94 -18.07 -7.87 -1.92
C SER A 94 -16.94 -7.01 -1.34
N LEU A 95 -16.85 -5.75 -1.75
CA LEU A 95 -15.95 -4.78 -1.12
C LEU A 95 -16.19 -4.63 0.40
N LYS A 96 -17.40 -5.01 0.89
CA LYS A 96 -17.74 -5.05 2.30
C LYS A 96 -17.29 -6.33 3.01
N GLU A 97 -17.12 -7.45 2.30
CA GLU A 97 -16.63 -8.73 2.84
C GLU A 97 -15.11 -8.85 2.73
N LEU A 98 -14.50 -8.07 1.85
CA LEU A 98 -13.09 -7.71 1.88
C LEU A 98 -12.75 -6.78 3.05
N ASP A 99 -13.62 -6.70 4.07
CA ASP A 99 -13.34 -5.97 5.28
C ASP A 99 -11.99 -6.41 5.80
N ILE A 100 -11.04 -5.49 5.73
CA ILE A 100 -9.65 -5.63 6.14
C ILE A 100 -9.60 -5.70 7.69
N SER A 101 -10.74 -5.95 8.35
CA SER A 101 -10.89 -6.16 9.78
C SER A 101 -10.11 -7.36 10.30
N GLU A 102 -9.86 -8.40 9.48
CA GLU A 102 -8.99 -9.53 9.88
C GLU A 102 -7.49 -9.24 9.72
N LEU A 103 -7.11 -8.20 8.99
CA LEU A 103 -5.72 -7.78 8.80
C LEU A 103 -5.25 -6.83 9.90
N GLY A 104 -5.62 -7.07 11.16
CA GLY A 104 -5.10 -6.34 12.33
C GLY A 104 -4.97 -4.84 12.08
N LEU A 105 -5.96 -4.24 11.41
CA LEU A 105 -5.93 -2.87 10.96
C LEU A 105 -5.82 -2.00 12.20
N VAL A 106 -4.68 -1.34 12.35
CA VAL A 106 -4.48 -0.44 13.47
C VAL A 106 -5.29 0.82 13.14
N THR A 107 -6.42 0.99 13.83
CA THR A 107 -7.32 2.16 13.70
C THR A 107 -6.71 3.43 14.25
N GLU A 108 -5.71 3.30 15.11
CA GLU A 108 -4.90 4.42 15.56
C GLU A 108 -4.32 5.18 14.35
N ILE A 109 -4.24 6.50 14.39
CA ILE A 109 -3.54 7.25 13.35
C ILE A 109 -2.03 7.26 13.60
N GLN A 110 -1.23 7.56 12.57
CA GLN A 110 0.24 7.57 12.69
C GLN A 110 0.73 8.52 13.80
N ALA A 111 0.05 9.64 14.01
CA ALA A 111 0.36 10.61 15.05
C ALA A 111 0.13 10.05 16.46
N GLU A 112 -1.00 9.37 16.69
CA GLU A 112 -1.33 8.74 17.97
C GLU A 112 -0.34 7.63 18.33
N TYR A 113 0.02 6.78 17.36
CA TYR A 113 1.03 5.75 17.54
C TYR A 113 2.36 6.36 17.97
N LYS A 114 2.78 7.44 17.30
CA LYS A 114 4.02 8.13 17.63
C LYS A 114 3.99 8.68 19.05
N ASN A 115 2.89 9.29 19.47
CA ASN A 115 2.73 9.78 20.84
C ASN A 115 2.83 8.65 21.88
N LYS A 116 2.13 7.53 21.66
CA LYS A 116 2.23 6.36 22.57
C LYS A 116 3.64 5.78 22.60
N PHE A 117 4.30 5.73 21.44
CA PHE A 117 5.66 5.26 21.34
C PHE A 117 6.64 6.18 22.08
N ASP A 118 6.51 7.49 21.94
CA ASP A 118 7.35 8.48 22.62
C ASP A 118 7.17 8.41 24.15
N ILE A 119 5.94 8.19 24.63
CA ILE A 119 5.66 7.89 26.06
C ILE A 119 6.39 6.62 26.51
N ALA A 120 6.27 5.52 25.76
CA ALA A 120 6.93 4.26 26.09
C ALA A 120 8.48 4.37 26.06
N VAL A 121 9.02 5.20 25.16
CA VAL A 121 10.45 5.55 25.16
C VAL A 121 10.80 6.31 26.44
N GLY A 122 10.01 7.32 26.82
CA GLY A 122 10.16 8.06 28.08
C GLY A 122 10.20 7.13 29.30
N ASP A 123 9.26 6.20 29.41
CA ASP A 123 9.22 5.19 30.46
C ASP A 123 10.48 4.32 30.45
N SER A 124 10.94 3.88 29.28
CA SER A 124 12.17 3.09 29.14
C SER A 124 13.42 3.87 29.55
N LEU A 125 13.44 5.19 29.32
CA LEU A 125 14.53 6.08 29.69
C LEU A 125 14.67 6.27 31.21
N THR A 126 13.62 6.01 32.00
CA THR A 126 13.69 6.02 33.48
C THR A 126 14.63 4.94 34.05
N THR A 127 14.95 3.92 33.26
CA THR A 127 15.85 2.83 33.67
C THR A 127 17.30 3.09 33.26
N THR A 128 18.26 2.33 33.80
CA THR A 128 19.67 2.46 33.38
C THR A 128 19.91 1.81 32.02
N SER A 129 20.98 2.22 31.33
CA SER A 129 21.39 1.62 30.05
C SER A 129 21.58 0.10 30.17
N ALA A 130 22.23 -0.36 31.25
CA ALA A 130 22.43 -1.78 31.51
C ALA A 130 21.10 -2.55 31.61
N LYS A 131 20.10 -2.00 32.32
CA LYS A 131 18.76 -2.61 32.42
C LYS A 131 18.05 -2.66 31.06
N ARG A 132 18.19 -1.62 30.21
CA ARG A 132 17.65 -1.65 28.83
C ARG A 132 18.31 -2.72 27.98
N GLN A 133 19.64 -2.82 28.03
CA GLN A 133 20.41 -3.83 27.28
C GLN A 133 20.03 -5.25 27.69
N GLN A 134 19.85 -5.51 28.99
CA GLN A 134 19.35 -6.79 29.48
C GLN A 134 17.98 -7.15 28.89
N ARG A 135 17.03 -6.20 28.85
CA ARG A 135 15.70 -6.44 28.23
C ARG A 135 15.79 -6.73 26.73
N ILE A 136 16.70 -6.06 26.02
CA ILE A 136 16.93 -6.28 24.58
C ILE A 136 17.49 -7.68 24.33
N LEU A 137 18.48 -8.11 25.11
CA LEU A 137 19.11 -9.43 24.98
C LEU A 137 18.16 -10.58 25.37
N ALA A 138 17.27 -10.33 26.33
CA ALA A 138 16.26 -11.30 26.76
C ALA A 138 15.09 -11.44 25.78
N ALA A 139 14.95 -10.55 24.80
CA ALA A 139 13.86 -10.59 23.83
C ALA A 139 14.08 -11.75 22.83
N ALA A 140 13.25 -12.81 22.95
CA ALA A 140 13.35 -14.03 22.14
C ALA A 140 13.11 -13.82 20.63
N ASN A 141 12.44 -12.72 20.24
CA ASN A 141 12.22 -12.37 18.84
C ASN A 141 12.51 -10.88 18.63
N ASN A 142 13.62 -10.61 17.93
CA ASN A 142 14.07 -9.26 17.60
C ASN A 142 13.50 -8.74 16.27
N LYS A 143 12.65 -9.52 15.59
CA LYS A 143 12.00 -9.08 14.36
C LYS A 143 10.79 -8.20 14.72
N PRO A 144 10.74 -6.93 14.26
CA PRO A 144 9.61 -6.06 14.52
C PRO A 144 8.35 -6.62 13.85
N LYS A 145 7.22 -6.55 14.56
CA LYS A 145 5.92 -6.88 13.98
C LYS A 145 5.56 -5.82 12.95
N LYS A 146 5.14 -6.25 11.76
CA LYS A 146 4.56 -5.36 10.76
C LYS A 146 3.12 -5.05 11.17
N VAL A 147 2.73 -3.80 11.01
CA VAL A 147 1.35 -3.31 11.23
C VAL A 147 0.89 -2.60 9.97
N LEU A 148 -0.35 -2.86 9.57
CA LEU A 148 -1.01 -2.17 8.47
C LEU A 148 -1.87 -1.04 9.05
N ARG A 149 -1.82 0.13 8.41
CA ARG A 149 -2.58 1.32 8.82
C ARG A 149 -3.29 1.89 7.60
N TYR A 150 -4.55 2.27 7.77
CA TYR A 150 -5.28 3.07 6.81
C TYR A 150 -4.90 4.55 6.95
N VAL A 151 -4.63 5.23 5.84
CA VAL A 151 -4.31 6.66 5.81
C VAL A 151 -5.22 7.32 4.79
N GLU A 152 -5.93 8.34 5.23
CA GLU A 152 -6.62 9.29 4.35
C GLU A 152 -5.69 10.48 4.11
N ASP A 153 -5.48 10.83 2.84
CA ASP A 153 -4.57 11.90 2.43
C ASP A 153 -5.24 12.83 1.41
N TYR A 154 -4.72 14.04 1.29
CA TYR A 154 -5.23 15.06 0.39
C TYR A 154 -4.38 15.12 -0.88
N THR A 155 -5.03 15.04 -2.04
CA THR A 155 -4.34 15.31 -3.31
C THR A 155 -3.95 16.77 -3.36
N ARG A 156 -2.65 17.04 -3.50
CA ARG A 156 -2.08 18.38 -3.62
C ARG A 156 -1.92 18.76 -5.09
N ASN A 157 -2.14 20.02 -5.41
CA ASN A 157 -1.89 20.59 -6.72
C ASN A 157 -0.37 20.70 -6.94
N PRO A 158 0.20 20.01 -7.94
CA PRO A 158 1.63 20.03 -8.20
C PRO A 158 2.14 21.42 -8.58
N ASP A 159 1.33 22.26 -9.23
CA ASP A 159 1.75 23.60 -9.67
C ASP A 159 1.99 24.53 -8.48
N ILE A 160 1.18 24.39 -7.42
CA ILE A 160 1.36 25.14 -6.17
C ILE A 160 2.67 24.77 -5.49
N VAL A 161 3.01 23.48 -5.49
CA VAL A 161 4.27 22.98 -4.94
C VAL A 161 5.45 23.49 -5.77
N ALA A 162 5.38 23.38 -7.09
CA ALA A 162 6.44 23.83 -7.99
C ALA A 162 6.68 25.34 -7.87
N GLU A 163 5.62 26.15 -7.87
CA GLU A 163 5.70 27.60 -7.76
C GLU A 163 6.22 28.04 -6.38
N ALA A 164 5.82 27.39 -5.29
CA ALA A 164 6.37 27.68 -3.96
C ALA A 164 7.88 27.40 -3.89
N LEU A 165 8.34 26.28 -4.48
CA LEU A 165 9.77 25.97 -4.57
C LEU A 165 10.53 26.97 -5.46
N TYR A 166 9.93 27.39 -6.57
CA TYR A 166 10.49 28.41 -7.45
C TYR A 166 10.64 29.76 -6.74
N ARG A 167 9.58 30.22 -6.07
CA ARG A 167 9.53 31.46 -5.27
C ARG A 167 10.62 31.49 -4.19
N ALA A 168 10.85 30.35 -3.54
CA ALA A 168 11.82 30.21 -2.46
C ALA A 168 13.29 30.30 -2.91
N LYS A 169 13.58 30.07 -4.19
CA LYS A 169 14.94 30.16 -4.77
C LYS A 169 16.01 29.42 -3.97
N GLY A 170 15.62 28.25 -3.44
CA GLY A 170 16.50 27.40 -2.65
C GLY A 170 16.78 27.87 -1.23
N ASN A 171 16.07 28.87 -0.71
CA ASN A 171 16.15 29.31 0.67
C ASN A 171 14.87 28.99 1.43
N CYS A 172 15.00 28.56 2.68
CA CYS A 172 13.86 28.31 3.56
C CYS A 172 13.07 29.59 3.81
N GLU A 173 11.77 29.60 3.56
CA GLU A 173 10.91 30.77 3.76
C GLU A 173 10.68 31.10 5.26
N ALA A 174 11.00 30.18 6.17
CA ALA A 174 10.84 30.38 7.61
C ALA A 174 12.11 30.86 8.34
N CYS A 175 13.29 30.31 8.02
CA CYS A 175 14.55 30.68 8.68
C CYS A 175 15.53 31.42 7.77
N HIS A 176 15.18 31.60 6.50
CA HIS A 176 15.96 32.29 5.47
C HIS A 176 17.37 31.70 5.21
N GLN A 177 17.64 30.51 5.73
CA GLN A 177 18.86 29.76 5.43
C GLN A 177 18.72 29.01 4.10
N PRO A 178 19.83 28.80 3.37
CA PRO A 178 19.82 27.97 2.18
C PRO A 178 19.38 26.54 2.50
N ALA A 179 18.86 25.85 1.50
CA ALA A 179 18.53 24.43 1.60
C ALA A 179 19.74 23.63 2.11
N PRO A 180 19.53 22.63 2.99
CA PRO A 180 20.63 21.93 3.64
C PRO A 180 21.46 21.06 2.69
N PHE A 181 20.89 20.67 1.55
CA PHE A 181 21.56 19.89 0.52
C PHE A 181 20.82 19.99 -0.82
N MET A 182 21.47 19.51 -1.89
CA MET A 182 20.87 19.35 -3.22
C MET A 182 20.28 17.94 -3.40
N LYS A 183 19.10 17.85 -4.02
CA LYS A 183 18.46 16.59 -4.41
C LYS A 183 19.40 15.79 -5.33
N LYS A 184 19.69 14.53 -4.99
CA LYS A 184 20.51 13.66 -5.85
C LYS A 184 19.88 13.38 -7.21
N SER A 185 18.55 13.42 -7.30
CA SER A 185 17.79 13.08 -8.50
C SER A 185 17.91 14.13 -9.61
N ASN A 186 18.02 15.41 -9.26
CA ASN A 186 17.96 16.51 -10.24
C ASN A 186 18.84 17.73 -9.88
N GLY A 187 19.61 17.69 -8.81
CA GLY A 187 20.53 18.77 -8.41
C GLY A 187 19.87 20.01 -7.80
N GLU A 188 18.55 20.01 -7.60
CA GLU A 188 17.84 21.17 -7.04
C GLU A 188 17.99 21.28 -5.52
N PRO A 189 17.89 22.50 -4.94
CA PRO A 189 17.81 22.70 -3.49
C PRO A 189 16.70 21.87 -2.83
N TYR A 190 17.00 21.17 -1.73
CA TYR A 190 16.01 20.38 -0.99
C TYR A 190 15.22 21.25 0.01
N LEU A 191 13.98 21.55 -0.33
CA LEU A 191 12.97 22.15 0.54
C LEU A 191 11.68 21.34 0.50
N GLU A 192 10.91 21.39 1.57
CA GLU A 192 9.61 20.73 1.72
C GLU A 192 8.52 21.81 1.74
N VAL A 193 7.51 21.69 0.87
CA VAL A 193 6.39 22.64 0.84
C VAL A 193 5.36 22.23 1.88
N HIS A 194 5.15 23.10 2.87
CA HIS A 194 4.28 22.92 4.00
C HIS A 194 3.09 23.90 3.95
N HIS A 195 1.88 23.41 4.24
CA HIS A 195 0.72 24.28 4.38
C HIS A 195 0.73 24.99 5.73
N ILE A 196 0.60 26.31 5.76
CA ILE A 196 0.58 27.13 6.99
C ILE A 196 -0.63 26.74 7.85
N LYS A 197 -1.82 26.73 7.25
CA LYS A 197 -3.01 26.08 7.80
C LYS A 197 -3.11 24.68 7.19
N PRO A 198 -3.03 23.60 7.99
CA PRO A 198 -3.10 22.23 7.48
C PRO A 198 -4.37 21.94 6.69
N LEU A 199 -4.27 21.16 5.62
CA LEU A 199 -5.43 20.73 4.81
C LEU A 199 -6.47 19.97 5.65
N SER A 200 -6.02 19.15 6.60
CA SER A 200 -6.88 18.42 7.55
C SER A 200 -7.68 19.32 8.49
N GLN A 201 -7.31 20.61 8.60
CA GLN A 201 -8.02 21.62 9.39
C GLN A 201 -8.79 22.61 8.49
N GLY A 202 -9.04 22.24 7.23
CA GLY A 202 -9.69 23.10 6.24
C GLY A 202 -8.79 24.23 5.76
N GLY A 203 -7.48 24.00 5.67
CA GLY A 203 -6.56 24.84 4.91
C GLY A 203 -6.82 24.71 3.42
N GLN A 204 -6.63 25.79 2.67
CA GLN A 204 -6.74 25.75 1.21
C GLN A 204 -5.42 25.30 0.60
N ASP A 205 -5.49 24.59 -0.51
CA ASP A 205 -4.32 24.33 -1.34
C ASP A 205 -4.12 25.55 -2.26
N SER A 206 -3.37 26.54 -1.77
CA SER A 206 -3.12 27.83 -2.43
C SER A 206 -1.71 28.35 -2.14
N LEU A 207 -1.17 29.22 -3.00
CA LEU A 207 0.17 29.81 -2.84
C LEU A 207 0.32 30.65 -1.56
N ASP A 208 -0.79 31.23 -1.09
CA ASP A 208 -0.82 32.04 0.12
C ASP A 208 -0.80 31.18 1.39
N ASN A 209 -1.24 29.93 1.29
CA ASN A 209 -1.30 28.99 2.41
C ASN A 209 -0.14 27.99 2.40
N VAL A 210 0.91 28.19 1.60
CA VAL A 210 2.08 27.30 1.58
C VAL A 210 3.39 28.05 1.75
N GLN A 211 4.36 27.37 2.37
CA GLN A 211 5.74 27.82 2.48
C GLN A 211 6.71 26.69 2.14
N ALA A 212 7.75 26.99 1.37
CA ALA A 212 8.86 26.07 1.13
C ALA A 212 9.90 26.22 2.26
N ILE A 213 10.04 25.18 3.07
CA ILE A 213 10.83 25.22 4.31
C ILE A 213 11.85 24.09 4.36
N CYS A 214 12.93 24.28 5.13
CA CYS A 214 13.91 23.22 5.35
C CYS A 214 13.36 22.15 6.29
N PRO A 215 13.90 20.92 6.27
CA PRO A 215 13.45 19.81 7.12
C PRO A 215 13.45 20.15 8.62
N ASN A 216 14.40 20.97 9.08
CA ASN A 216 14.47 21.40 10.48
C ASN A 216 13.29 22.30 10.85
N CYS A 217 13.00 23.33 10.03
CA CYS A 217 11.85 24.21 10.24
C CYS A 217 10.53 23.45 10.13
N HIS A 218 10.43 22.51 9.18
CA HIS A 218 9.23 21.69 9.03
C HIS A 218 8.97 20.84 10.28
N ARG A 219 9.99 20.14 10.79
CA ARG A 219 9.86 19.37 12.04
C ARG A 219 9.53 20.27 13.23
N LYS A 220 10.15 21.45 13.32
CA LYS A 220 9.86 22.45 14.37
C LYS A 220 8.38 22.87 14.37
N MET A 221 7.79 23.10 13.20
CA MET A 221 6.37 23.47 13.09
C MET A 221 5.43 22.35 13.54
N HIS A 222 5.81 21.08 13.33
CA HIS A 222 4.99 19.94 13.76
C HIS A 222 5.18 19.57 15.24
N PHE A 223 6.36 19.76 15.81
CA PHE A 223 6.73 19.17 17.11
C PHE A 223 7.26 20.15 18.18
N GLY A 224 7.63 21.39 17.81
CA GLY A 224 8.22 22.38 18.72
C GLY A 224 9.74 22.34 18.76
#